data_AF-A0A1S8K333-F1
#
_entry.id   AF-A0A1S8K333-F1
#
_cell.length_a   1.000
_cell.length_b   1.000
_cell.length_c   1.000
_cell.angle_alpha   90.00
_cell.angle_beta   90.00
_cell.angle_gamma   90.00
#
_symmetry.space_group_name_H-M   'P 1'
#
loop_
_entity.id
_entity.type
_entity.pdbx_description
1 polymer ?
#
loop_
_entity_poly.entity_id
_entity_poly.type
_entity_poly.pdbx_seq_one_letter_code
_entity_poly.pdbx_strand_id
1 'polypeptide(L)'
;MKSKGSAIAVDRITEKIPVSEADLRRGHQHAKNSRPLKTQYINLGFIIRPTRKFEYLKYPDLGIGTSKRNQPDEFMRRGLGLALDPITELLIRQFDKLNK
;
A
#
# COMPACT_ATOMS: atom_id res chain seq x y z
N MET A 1 13.80 2.51 -11.52
CA MET A 1 13.76 2.99 -10.13
C MET A 1 12.32 3.16 -9.62
N LYS A 2 11.54 4.10 -10.18
CA LYS A 2 10.15 4.38 -9.78
C LYS A 2 9.23 3.14 -9.80
N SER A 3 9.34 2.29 -10.83
CA SER A 3 8.57 1.04 -10.93
C SER A 3 8.87 0.04 -9.83
N LYS A 4 10.16 -0.24 -9.57
CA LYS A 4 10.60 -1.16 -8.50
C LYS A 4 10.21 -0.63 -7.12
N GLY A 5 10.43 0.66 -6.86
CA GLY A 5 10.03 1.26 -5.59
C GLY A 5 8.52 1.21 -5.36
N SER A 6 7.73 1.47 -6.41
CA SER A 6 6.27 1.37 -6.30
C SER A 6 5.78 -0.06 -6.09
N ALA A 7 6.44 -1.07 -6.65
CA ALA A 7 6.09 -2.47 -6.43
C ALA A 7 6.28 -2.85 -4.96
N ILE A 8 7.44 -2.50 -4.39
CA ILE A 8 7.73 -2.69 -2.96
C ILE A 8 6.66 -2.00 -2.09
N ALA A 9 6.34 -0.75 -2.38
CA ALA A 9 5.33 -0.02 -1.62
C ALA A 9 3.92 -0.64 -1.75
N VAL A 10 3.52 -1.07 -2.95
CA VAL A 10 2.23 -1.76 -3.16
C VAL A 10 2.18 -3.06 -2.37
N ASP A 11 3.25 -3.85 -2.38
CA ASP A 11 3.31 -5.13 -1.66
C ASP A 11 3.18 -4.91 -0.15
N ARG A 12 3.98 -3.99 0.42
CA ARG A 12 3.95 -3.68 1.85
C ARG A 12 2.62 -3.10 2.32
N ILE A 13 1.98 -2.25 1.52
CA ILE A 13 0.64 -1.74 1.81
C ILE A 13 -0.37 -2.89 1.77
N THR A 14 -0.32 -3.73 0.73
CA THR A 14 -1.26 -4.85 0.56
C THR A 14 -1.16 -5.85 1.72
N GLU A 15 0.05 -6.10 2.25
CA GLU A 15 0.27 -6.93 3.44
C GLU A 15 -0.50 -6.40 4.67
N LYS A 16 -0.61 -5.08 4.81
CA LYS A 16 -1.23 -4.40 5.96
C LYS A 16 -2.73 -4.19 5.83
N ILE A 17 -3.34 -4.44 4.67
CA ILE A 17 -4.79 -4.35 4.50
C ILE A 17 -5.45 -5.34 5.49
N PRO A 18 -6.34 -4.86 6.38
CA PRO A 18 -7.01 -5.72 7.34
C PRO A 18 -7.91 -6.72 6.62
N VAL A 19 -7.94 -7.96 7.10
CA VAL A 19 -8.82 -9.01 6.60
C VAL A 19 -9.57 -9.57 7.81
N SER A 20 -10.91 -9.57 7.77
CA SER A 20 -11.67 -10.23 8.83
C SER A 20 -11.62 -11.75 8.65
N GLU A 21 -11.56 -12.50 9.75
CA GLU A 21 -11.59 -13.97 9.69
C GLU A 21 -12.91 -14.50 9.10
N ALA A 22 -14.01 -13.76 9.27
CA ALA A 22 -15.32 -14.14 8.73
C ALA A 22 -15.37 -14.01 7.20
N ASP A 23 -14.71 -12.99 6.63
CA ASP A 23 -14.68 -12.77 5.18
C ASP A 23 -13.81 -13.82 4.46
N LEU A 24 -12.78 -14.35 5.14
CA LEU A 24 -12.00 -15.49 4.62
C LEU A 24 -12.83 -16.77 4.46
N ARG A 25 -13.86 -16.95 5.29
CA ARG A 25 -14.72 -18.16 5.29
C ARG A 25 -15.78 -18.16 4.19
N ARG A 26 -16.12 -16.99 3.63
CA ARG A 26 -17.24 -16.84 2.68
C ARG A 26 -16.86 -16.99 1.21
N GLY A 27 -15.61 -17.33 0.88
CA GLY A 27 -15.17 -17.54 -0.50
C GLY A 27 -15.18 -16.26 -1.38
N HIS A 28 -15.42 -15.08 -0.80
CA HIS A 28 -15.35 -13.82 -1.53
C HIS A 28 -13.89 -13.38 -1.74
N GLN A 29 -13.59 -12.87 -2.93
CA GLN A 29 -12.25 -12.37 -3.26
C GLN A 29 -11.96 -11.09 -2.47
N HIS A 30 -11.17 -11.20 -1.41
CA HIS A 30 -10.81 -10.07 -0.55
C HIS A 30 -9.95 -9.03 -1.31
N ALA A 31 -10.01 -7.76 -0.90
CA ALA A 31 -9.20 -6.68 -1.47
C ALA A 31 -7.71 -7.06 -1.53
N LYS A 32 -7.17 -7.61 -0.44
CA LYS A 32 -5.79 -8.10 -0.32
C LYS A 32 -5.37 -9.05 -1.46
N ASN A 33 -6.31 -9.84 -1.99
CA ASN A 33 -6.06 -10.85 -3.03
C ASN A 33 -6.53 -10.41 -4.43
N SER A 34 -6.94 -9.14 -4.58
CA SER A 34 -7.62 -8.64 -5.78
C SER A 34 -6.92 -7.46 -6.45
N ARG A 35 -5.62 -7.26 -6.16
CA ARG A 35 -4.83 -6.11 -6.63
C ARG A 35 -5.57 -4.78 -6.37
N PRO A 36 -5.74 -4.40 -5.10
CA PRO A 36 -6.69 -3.35 -4.75
C PRO A 36 -6.15 -1.95 -5.03
N LEU A 37 -4.84 -1.83 -5.25
CA LEU A 37 -4.11 -0.59 -5.41
C LEU A 37 -3.71 -0.38 -6.86
N LYS A 38 -3.67 0.88 -7.28
CA LYS A 38 -3.07 1.33 -8.54
C LYS A 38 -1.96 2.33 -8.26
N THR A 39 -0.93 2.26 -9.10
CA THR A 39 0.21 3.16 -9.08
C THR A 39 0.10 4.16 -10.22
N GLN A 40 0.36 5.43 -9.92
CA GLN A 40 0.54 6.49 -10.91
C GLN A 40 1.96 7.04 -10.78
N TYR A 41 2.72 7.06 -11.88
CA TYR A 41 4.08 7.58 -11.87
C TYR A 41 4.10 9.08 -12.12
N ILE A 42 4.97 9.77 -11.39
CA ILE A 42 5.27 11.20 -11.56
C ILE A 42 6.78 11.37 -11.80
N ASN A 43 7.26 12.60 -11.98
CA ASN A 43 8.64 12.85 -12.42
C ASN A 43 9.68 12.20 -11.48
N LEU A 44 9.59 12.45 -10.17
CA LEU A 44 10.56 11.91 -9.20
C LEU A 44 9.97 10.89 -8.22
N GLY A 45 8.77 10.38 -8.50
CA GLY A 45 8.09 9.49 -7.55
C GLY A 45 6.90 8.74 -8.14
N PHE A 46 6.05 8.28 -7.24
CA PHE A 46 4.83 7.56 -7.57
C PHE A 46 3.76 7.84 -6.51
N ILE A 47 2.49 7.70 -6.91
CA ILE A 47 1.32 7.83 -6.06
C ILE A 47 0.62 6.48 -6.06
N ILE A 48 0.33 5.94 -4.86
CA ILE A 48 -0.46 4.73 -4.69
C ILE A 48 -1.83 5.12 -4.16
N ARG A 49 -2.87 4.60 -4.81
CA ARG A 49 -4.26 4.84 -4.43
C ARG A 49 -5.10 3.59 -4.66
N PRO A 50 -6.18 3.39 -3.91
CA PRO A 50 -7.12 2.32 -4.23
C PRO A 50 -7.69 2.47 -5.65
N THR A 51 -8.00 1.35 -6.28
CA THR A 51 -8.79 1.34 -7.52
C THR A 51 -10.24 1.72 -7.22
N ARG A 52 -11.03 2.05 -8.25
CA ARG A 52 -12.45 2.44 -8.07
C ARG A 52 -13.27 1.35 -7.35
N LYS A 53 -13.01 0.07 -7.66
CA LYS A 53 -13.66 -1.07 -7.00
C LYS A 53 -13.36 -1.16 -5.50
N PHE A 54 -12.15 -0.75 -5.11
CA PHE A 54 -11.65 -0.83 -3.73
C PHE A 54 -11.55 0.53 -3.07
N GLU A 55 -12.24 1.55 -3.58
CA GLU A 55 -12.18 2.91 -3.04
C GLU A 55 -12.64 2.99 -1.58
N TYR A 56 -13.50 2.05 -1.17
CA TYR A 56 -13.95 1.91 0.20
C TYR A 56 -12.82 1.68 1.20
N LEU A 57 -11.63 1.25 0.76
CA LEU A 57 -10.45 1.08 1.61
C LEU A 57 -10.01 2.39 2.29
N LYS A 58 -10.37 3.57 1.74
CA LYS A 58 -10.08 4.87 2.37
C LYS A 58 -10.80 5.05 3.72
N TYR A 59 -11.96 4.40 3.89
CA TYR A 59 -12.76 4.55 5.11
C TYR A 59 -12.09 3.91 6.34
N PRO A 60 -11.72 2.61 6.32
CA PRO A 60 -10.99 2.02 7.44
C PRO A 60 -9.58 2.61 7.60
N ASP A 61 -8.89 2.97 6.51
CA ASP A 61 -7.56 3.57 6.59
C ASP A 61 -7.56 4.91 7.35
N LEU A 62 -8.59 5.73 7.12
CA LEU A 62 -8.73 7.07 7.70
C LEU A 62 -9.68 7.12 8.92
N GLY A 63 -10.27 5.99 9.32
CA GLY A 63 -11.27 5.95 10.39
C GLY A 63 -12.56 6.74 10.08
N ILE A 64 -12.91 6.90 8.80
CA ILE A 64 -14.11 7.64 8.40
C ILE A 64 -15.34 6.74 8.59
N GLY A 65 -16.36 7.26 9.28
CA GLY A 65 -17.63 6.55 9.50
C GLY A 65 -17.56 5.41 10.53
N THR A 66 -16.46 5.28 11.26
CA THR A 66 -16.34 4.35 12.38
C THR A 66 -16.95 4.95 13.65
N SER A 67 -17.31 4.11 14.63
CA SER A 67 -17.77 4.58 15.93
C SER A 67 -16.67 5.41 16.61
N LYS A 68 -17.03 6.39 17.46
CA LYS A 68 -16.09 7.31 18.13
C LYS A 68 -14.89 6.66 18.86
N ARG A 69 -14.91 5.34 19.07
CA ARG A 69 -13.87 4.58 19.77
C ARG A 69 -12.96 3.74 18.85
N ASN A 70 -13.25 3.66 17.56
CA ASN A 70 -12.46 2.89 16.61
C ASN A 70 -11.37 3.78 16.00
N GLN A 71 -10.12 3.39 16.22
CA GLN A 71 -8.96 4.07 15.63
C GLN A 71 -8.86 3.76 14.13
N PRO A 72 -8.29 4.68 13.33
CA PRO A 72 -7.94 4.41 11.94
C PRO A 72 -6.96 3.24 11.84
N ASP A 73 -7.12 2.40 10.81
CA ASP A 73 -6.20 1.28 10.59
C ASP A 73 -4.83 1.75 10.07
N GLU A 74 -4.78 2.91 9.40
CA GLU A 74 -3.56 3.51 8.84
C GLU A 74 -2.69 2.53 8.03
N PHE A 75 -3.28 1.51 7.40
CA PHE A 75 -2.50 0.47 6.72
C PHE A 75 -1.74 1.01 5.51
N MET A 76 -2.22 2.07 4.86
CA MET A 76 -1.50 2.76 3.79
C MET A 76 -0.21 3.38 4.33
N ARG A 77 -0.30 4.12 5.44
CA ARG A 77 0.83 4.78 6.09
C ARG A 77 1.82 3.76 6.65
N ARG A 78 1.33 2.77 7.40
CA ARG A 78 2.16 1.71 8.00
C ARG A 78 2.86 0.87 6.94
N GLY A 79 2.16 0.51 5.87
CA GLY A 79 2.73 -0.22 4.74
C GLY A 79 3.82 0.59 4.02
N LEU A 80 3.58 1.88 3.77
CA LEU A 80 4.59 2.76 3.17
C LEU A 80 5.82 2.94 4.07
N GLY A 81 5.62 3.03 5.40
CA GLY A 81 6.72 3.08 6.36
C GLY A 81 7.65 1.87 6.25
N LEU A 82 7.09 0.66 6.12
CA LEU A 82 7.87 -0.57 5.92
C LEU A 82 8.54 -0.65 4.54
N ALA A 83 8.05 0.11 3.56
CA ALA A 83 8.65 0.17 2.23
C ALA A 83 9.82 1.16 2.15
N LEU A 84 9.96 2.07 3.11
CA LEU A 84 10.94 3.16 3.03
C LEU A 84 12.38 2.65 2.98
N ASP A 85 12.77 1.77 3.90
CA ASP A 85 14.12 1.20 3.98
C ASP A 85 14.51 0.45 2.69
N PRO A 86 13.71 -0.53 2.19
CA PRO A 86 14.08 -1.25 0.97
C PRO A 86 14.07 -0.36 -0.28
N ILE A 87 13.23 0.69 -0.33
CA ILE A 87 13.26 1.67 -1.42
C ILE A 87 14.55 2.50 -1.36
N THR A 88 14.94 2.94 -0.16
CA THR A 88 16.14 3.76 0.07
C THR A 88 17.41 2.97 -0.27
N GLU A 89 17.49 1.71 0.15
CA GLU A 89 18.57 0.83 -0.23
C GLU A 89 18.64 0.63 -1.75
N LEU A 90 17.49 0.47 -2.41
CA LEU A 90 17.42 0.39 -3.86
C LEU A 90 17.90 1.68 -4.52
N LEU A 91 17.61 2.86 -3.96
CA LEU A 91 18.08 4.15 -4.45
C LEU A 91 19.61 4.25 -4.36
N ILE A 92 20.18 3.97 -3.19
CA ILE A 92 21.62 4.02 -2.95
C ILE A 92 22.35 3.09 -3.92
N ARG A 93 21.90 1.83 -4.04
CA ARG A 93 22.50 0.85 -4.96
C ARG A 93 22.46 1.28 -6.43
N GLN A 94 21.47 2.06 -6.85
CA GLN A 94 21.40 2.57 -8.22
C GLN A 94 22.28 3.79 -8.41
N PHE A 95 22.37 4.65 -7.40
CA PHE A 95 23.29 5.80 -7.39
C PHE A 95 24.75 5.34 -7.47
N ASP A 96 25.14 4.35 -6.66
CA ASP A 96 26.51 3.80 -6.67
C ASP A 96 26.90 3.16 -8.02
N LYS A 97 25.92 2.68 -8.79
CA LYS A 97 26.17 2.13 -10.14
C LYS A 97 26.39 3.20 -11.19
N LEU A 98 25.86 4.41 -10.98
CA LEU A 98 26.02 5.53 -11.91
C LEU A 98 27.34 6.28 -11.68
N ASN A 99 27.89 6.22 -10.46
CA ASN A 99 29.14 6.86 -10.08
C ASN A 99 30.36 5.93 -10.16
N LYS A 100 30.22 4.79 -10.85
CA LYS A 100 31.29 3.87 -11.22
C LYS A 100 31.48 3.91 -12.72
#